data_AF-A0A7L2J2S1-F1
#
_entry.id   AF-A0A7L2J2S1-F1
#
_cell.length_a   1.000
_cell.length_b   1.000
_cell.length_c   1.000
_cell.angle_alpha   90.00
_cell.angle_beta   90.00
_cell.angle_gamma   90.00
#
_symmetry.space_group_name_H-M   'P 1'
#
loop_
_entity.id
_entity.type
_entity.pdbx_description
1 polymer ?
#
loop_
_entity_poly.entity_id
_entity_poly.type
_entity_poly.pdbx_seq_one_letter_code
_entity_poly.pdbx_strand_id
1 'polypeptide(L)'
;LHAQCLQRLQSPRMDLCHVPATREKGWYLALMAPNVKGPNYAWLDPSRLYCHPQGLQDCVADLLQPFQGDAIDMVAGIDAMGFILGAAAAATLQKGFLAIRKAGHLCVQTVAQPYTDYSGREKVMEVRTDTISPGEPVGCSPFGGLRVWARGTHPQPLPPPGLRILLVDQWVETGGTMRAAIKLVEQLGGVVAAPLCVPTGVAAICMENSEGGKWIQERYKCSQCVPRHLQPHFDQH
;
A
#
# COMPACT_ATOMS: atom_id res chain seq x y z
N LEU A 1 20.10 -13.11 -1.16
CA LEU A 1 19.57 -14.07 -0.14
C LEU A 1 20.12 -15.48 -0.33
N HIS A 2 21.11 -15.92 0.46
CA HIS A 2 21.43 -17.34 0.53
C HIS A 2 20.26 -18.07 1.19
N ALA A 3 19.74 -19.14 0.58
CA ALA A 3 18.62 -19.94 1.07
C ALA A 3 18.75 -20.33 2.57
N GLN A 4 19.98 -20.39 3.08
CA GLN A 4 20.31 -20.72 4.47
C GLN A 4 19.96 -19.65 5.52
N CYS A 5 19.87 -18.36 5.17
CA CYS A 5 19.41 -17.33 6.13
C CYS A 5 17.90 -17.40 6.37
N LEU A 6 17.14 -17.73 5.33
CA LEU A 6 15.68 -17.85 5.40
C LEU A 6 15.23 -19.15 6.10
N GLN A 7 16.02 -20.23 5.98
CA GLN A 7 15.79 -21.47 6.72
C GLN A 7 15.87 -21.29 8.25
N ARG A 8 16.63 -20.31 8.75
CA ARG A 8 16.69 -20.02 10.20
C ARG A 8 15.43 -19.35 10.76
N LEU A 9 14.55 -18.83 9.90
CA LEU A 9 13.23 -18.32 10.31
C LEU A 9 12.18 -19.43 10.37
N GLN A 10 12.50 -20.65 9.93
CA GLN A 10 11.58 -21.78 9.95
C GLN A 10 11.56 -22.46 11.31
N SER A 11 10.57 -22.11 12.13
CA SER A 11 10.22 -22.84 13.35
C SER A 11 9.39 -24.10 13.02
N PRO A 12 9.61 -25.25 13.67
CA PRO A 12 8.90 -26.50 13.38
C PRO A 12 7.40 -26.29 13.57
N ARG A 13 6.58 -26.70 12.56
CA ARG A 13 5.10 -26.61 12.52
C ARG A 13 4.51 -25.65 13.57
N MET A 14 4.71 -24.35 13.40
CA MET A 14 4.05 -23.37 14.28
C MET A 14 2.53 -23.60 14.18
N ASP A 15 1.91 -23.87 15.32
CA ASP A 15 0.46 -23.90 15.46
C ASP A 15 -0.12 -22.58 14.93
N LEU A 16 -1.17 -22.63 14.10
CA LEU A 16 -1.83 -21.44 13.54
C LEU A 16 -2.45 -20.56 14.63
N CYS A 17 -2.57 -21.08 15.85
CA CYS A 17 -3.06 -20.38 17.02
C CYS A 17 -1.95 -19.86 17.95
N HIS A 18 -0.67 -20.23 17.74
CA HIS A 18 0.39 -19.82 18.63
C HIS A 18 0.80 -18.35 18.43
N VAL A 19 0.48 -17.52 19.42
CA VAL A 19 0.89 -16.12 19.48
C VAL A 19 2.07 -15.97 20.44
N PRO A 20 3.21 -15.39 20.02
CA PRO A 20 4.33 -15.11 20.91
C PRO A 20 3.92 -14.15 22.04
N ALA A 21 4.51 -14.33 23.23
CA ALA A 21 4.23 -13.48 24.39
C ALA A 21 4.62 -12.00 24.15
N THR A 22 5.71 -11.77 23.42
CA THR A 22 6.14 -10.44 22.98
C THR A 22 5.91 -10.29 21.47
N ARG A 23 5.21 -9.22 21.09
CA ARG A 23 4.83 -8.94 19.69
C ARG A 23 5.46 -7.65 19.24
N GLU A 24 6.73 -7.74 18.84
CA GLU A 24 7.41 -6.64 18.19
C GLU A 24 6.89 -6.45 16.76
N LYS A 25 7.04 -5.23 16.22
CA LYS A 25 6.65 -4.92 14.84
C LYS A 25 7.27 -5.93 13.87
N GLY A 26 6.43 -6.53 13.03
CA GLY A 26 6.88 -7.52 12.05
C GLY A 26 7.20 -8.91 12.61
N TRP A 27 6.84 -9.26 13.85
CA TRP A 27 7.04 -10.62 14.39
C TRP A 27 6.47 -11.72 13.48
N TYR A 28 5.37 -11.39 12.81
CA TYR A 28 4.62 -12.27 11.92
C TYR A 28 5.31 -12.50 10.57
N LEU A 29 6.41 -11.79 10.25
CA LEU A 29 7.25 -12.09 9.09
C LEU A 29 7.82 -13.51 9.15
N ALA A 30 8.05 -14.05 10.35
CA ALA A 30 8.49 -15.42 10.56
C ALA A 30 7.44 -16.48 10.16
N LEU A 31 6.18 -16.09 9.99
CA LEU A 31 5.13 -16.98 9.50
C LEU A 31 5.21 -17.18 7.99
N MET A 32 5.85 -16.28 7.26
CA MET A 32 5.89 -16.27 5.81
C MET A 32 6.94 -17.22 5.25
N ALA A 33 6.65 -17.82 4.09
CA ALA A 33 7.57 -18.76 3.46
C ALA A 33 8.55 -18.02 2.53
N PRO A 34 9.86 -18.32 2.57
CA PRO A 34 10.77 -17.75 1.59
C PRO A 34 10.44 -18.22 0.18
N ASN A 35 10.47 -17.29 -0.77
CA ASN A 35 10.20 -17.56 -2.17
C ASN A 35 11.19 -16.79 -3.06
N VAL A 36 11.44 -17.32 -4.26
CA VAL A 36 12.31 -16.71 -5.26
C VAL A 36 11.57 -16.59 -6.60
N LYS A 37 11.60 -15.40 -7.20
CA LYS A 37 11.11 -15.12 -8.55
C LYS A 37 12.30 -14.94 -9.48
N GLY A 38 12.64 -16.01 -10.19
CA GLY A 38 13.85 -16.03 -11.03
C GLY A 38 15.14 -15.97 -10.19
N PRO A 39 16.29 -15.68 -10.82
CA PRO A 39 17.58 -15.69 -10.12
C PRO A 39 17.79 -14.49 -9.18
N ASN A 40 17.03 -13.40 -9.39
CA ASN A 40 17.37 -12.08 -8.88
C ASN A 40 16.33 -11.45 -7.97
N TYR A 41 15.24 -12.13 -7.58
CA TYR A 41 14.24 -11.53 -6.70
C TYR A 41 13.79 -12.56 -5.66
N ALA A 42 13.88 -12.19 -4.39
CA ALA A 42 13.46 -13.02 -3.28
C ALA A 42 12.50 -12.23 -2.41
N TRP A 43 11.39 -12.87 -2.07
CA TRP A 43 10.30 -12.28 -1.30
C TRP A 43 9.75 -13.32 -0.33
N LEU A 44 8.93 -12.85 0.61
CA LEU A 44 8.25 -13.74 1.54
C LEU A 44 6.81 -13.96 1.09
N ASP A 45 6.40 -15.21 0.87
CA ASP A 45 5.02 -15.60 0.64
C ASP A 45 4.18 -15.42 1.93
N PRO A 46 3.26 -14.44 1.96
CA PRO A 46 2.45 -14.14 3.13
C PRO A 46 1.23 -15.07 3.26
N SER A 47 1.05 -16.07 2.39
CA SER A 47 -0.11 -16.97 2.43
C SER A 47 -0.35 -17.57 3.82
N ARG A 48 0.72 -17.99 4.52
CA ARG A 48 0.62 -18.52 5.89
C ARG A 48 0.38 -17.45 6.95
N LEU A 49 0.88 -16.22 6.75
CA LEU A 49 0.52 -15.08 7.61
C LEU A 49 -1.01 -14.90 7.60
N TYR A 50 -1.62 -14.93 6.42
CA TYR A 50 -3.05 -14.66 6.26
C TYR A 50 -3.93 -15.70 6.97
N CYS A 51 -3.44 -16.92 7.12
CA CYS A 51 -4.13 -17.98 7.87
C CYS A 51 -4.01 -17.82 9.40
N HIS A 52 -3.13 -16.93 9.90
CA HIS A 52 -2.91 -16.73 11.32
C HIS A 52 -3.70 -15.49 11.81
N PRO A 53 -4.74 -15.64 12.65
CA PRO A 53 -5.64 -14.54 13.00
C PRO A 53 -4.93 -13.32 13.61
N GLN A 54 -4.10 -13.54 14.63
CA GLN A 54 -3.36 -12.45 15.28
C GLN A 54 -2.30 -11.84 14.35
N GLY A 55 -1.57 -12.67 13.59
CA GLY A 55 -0.56 -12.21 12.65
C GLY A 55 -1.13 -11.30 11.57
N LEU A 56 -2.28 -11.66 10.98
CA LEU A 56 -2.96 -10.81 10.00
C LEU A 56 -3.43 -9.48 10.63
N GLN A 57 -4.03 -9.52 11.83
CA GLN A 57 -4.47 -8.31 12.53
C GLN A 57 -3.31 -7.38 12.84
N ASP A 58 -2.21 -7.92 13.38
CA ASP A 58 -1.02 -7.14 13.72
C ASP A 58 -0.34 -6.58 12.46
N CYS A 59 -0.29 -7.36 11.39
CA CYS A 59 0.24 -6.88 10.11
C CYS A 59 -0.55 -5.71 9.57
N VAL A 60 -1.88 -5.78 9.60
CA VAL A 60 -2.74 -4.67 9.15
C VAL A 60 -2.59 -3.46 10.07
N ALA A 61 -2.50 -3.67 11.40
CA ALA A 61 -2.27 -2.60 12.35
C ALA A 61 -0.92 -1.89 12.10
N ASP A 62 0.15 -2.64 11.87
CA ASP A 62 1.48 -2.11 11.56
C ASP A 62 1.50 -1.35 10.22
N LEU A 63 0.78 -1.84 9.20
CA LEU A 63 0.61 -1.13 7.92
C LEU A 63 -0.10 0.21 8.10
N LEU A 64 -1.13 0.26 8.94
CA LEU A 64 -1.96 1.44 9.14
C LEU A 64 -1.40 2.43 10.17
N GLN A 65 -0.46 2.00 11.02
CA GLN A 65 0.07 2.83 12.12
C GLN A 65 0.56 4.22 11.66
N PRO A 66 1.33 4.36 10.56
CA PRO A 66 1.77 5.68 10.11
C PRO A 66 0.64 6.58 9.63
N PHE A 67 -0.52 6.02 9.26
CA PHE A 67 -1.70 6.73 8.77
C PHE A 67 -2.77 6.94 9.85
N GLN A 68 -2.41 6.84 11.14
CA GLN A 68 -3.36 7.19 12.20
C GLN A 68 -3.66 8.69 12.21
N GLY A 69 -4.95 9.05 12.23
CA GLY A 69 -5.40 10.45 12.15
C GLY A 69 -5.43 11.01 10.74
N ASP A 70 -4.92 10.26 9.77
CA ASP A 70 -4.99 10.62 8.36
C ASP A 70 -6.43 10.44 7.83
N ALA A 71 -6.87 11.39 7.02
CA ALA A 71 -8.17 11.33 6.39
C ALA A 71 -8.10 10.53 5.07
N ILE A 72 -8.28 9.22 5.20
CA ILE A 72 -8.42 8.27 4.09
C ILE A 72 -9.90 8.10 3.73
N ASP A 73 -10.22 8.23 2.44
CA ASP A 73 -11.59 8.03 1.93
C ASP A 73 -11.81 6.60 1.40
N MET A 74 -10.75 5.98 0.88
CA MET A 74 -10.81 4.67 0.25
C MET A 74 -9.46 3.96 0.34
N VAL A 75 -9.47 2.62 0.32
CA VAL A 75 -8.26 1.81 0.21
C VAL A 75 -8.27 1.12 -1.15
N ALA A 76 -7.16 1.16 -1.88
CA ALA A 76 -6.98 0.37 -3.09
C ALA A 76 -5.97 -0.76 -2.86
N GLY A 77 -6.32 -1.95 -3.33
CA GLY A 77 -5.43 -3.11 -3.33
C GLY A 77 -4.97 -3.45 -4.73
N ILE A 78 -3.72 -3.88 -4.85
CA ILE A 78 -3.10 -4.31 -6.12
C ILE A 78 -3.23 -5.83 -6.29
N ASP A 79 -3.59 -6.27 -7.51
CA ASP A 79 -3.85 -7.68 -7.81
C ASP A 79 -2.62 -8.60 -7.63
N ALA A 80 -2.76 -9.78 -7.02
CA ALA A 80 -3.95 -10.33 -6.36
C ALA A 80 -3.81 -10.30 -4.83
N MET A 81 -2.60 -10.52 -4.34
CA MET A 81 -2.34 -10.68 -2.92
C MET A 81 -2.52 -9.37 -2.14
N GLY A 82 -2.35 -8.22 -2.81
CA GLY A 82 -2.63 -6.90 -2.22
C GLY A 82 -4.12 -6.71 -1.91
N PHE A 83 -5.02 -7.49 -2.51
CA PHE A 83 -6.45 -7.45 -2.15
C PHE A 83 -6.72 -7.95 -0.74
N ILE A 84 -5.95 -8.92 -0.25
CA ILE A 84 -6.17 -9.50 1.09
C ILE A 84 -5.85 -8.42 2.14
N LEU A 85 -4.67 -7.82 2.04
CA LEU A 85 -4.23 -6.75 2.95
C LEU A 85 -5.08 -5.48 2.76
N GLY A 86 -5.34 -5.10 1.51
CA GLY A 86 -6.13 -3.91 1.20
C GLY A 86 -7.58 -4.01 1.68
N ALA A 87 -8.23 -5.16 1.52
CA ALA A 87 -9.58 -5.37 2.03
C ALA A 87 -9.62 -5.40 3.57
N ALA A 88 -8.63 -6.03 4.20
CA ALA A 88 -8.53 -6.03 5.67
C ALA A 88 -8.28 -4.62 6.22
N ALA A 89 -7.42 -3.84 5.57
CA ALA A 89 -7.18 -2.43 5.88
C ALA A 89 -8.44 -1.58 5.67
N ALA A 90 -9.15 -1.76 4.55
CA ALA A 90 -10.42 -1.08 4.27
C ALA A 90 -11.47 -1.36 5.35
N ALA A 91 -11.62 -2.63 5.75
CA ALA A 91 -12.53 -3.04 6.81
C ALA A 91 -12.14 -2.40 8.16
N THR A 92 -10.85 -2.38 8.49
CA THR A 92 -10.32 -1.78 9.73
C THR A 92 -10.58 -0.28 9.78
N LEU A 93 -10.42 0.42 8.65
CA LEU A 93 -10.68 1.85 8.52
C LEU A 93 -12.15 2.19 8.28
N GLN A 94 -13.03 1.18 8.13
CA GLN A 94 -14.43 1.32 7.74
C GLN A 94 -14.61 2.12 6.45
N LYS A 95 -13.78 1.83 5.43
CA LYS A 95 -13.79 2.47 4.11
C LYS A 95 -14.14 1.49 2.99
N GLY A 96 -14.45 2.04 1.82
CA GLY A 96 -14.58 1.27 0.59
C GLY A 96 -13.24 0.69 0.14
N PHE A 97 -13.31 -0.37 -0.67
CA PHE A 97 -12.16 -1.02 -1.28
C PHE A 97 -12.21 -0.91 -2.81
N LEU A 98 -11.09 -0.51 -3.42
CA LEU A 98 -10.92 -0.40 -4.87
C LEU A 98 -9.90 -1.43 -5.37
N ALA A 99 -10.30 -2.30 -6.29
CA ALA A 99 -9.40 -3.26 -6.92
C ALA A 99 -8.68 -2.63 -8.11
N ILE A 100 -7.35 -2.65 -8.09
CA ILE A 100 -6.50 -2.35 -9.26
C ILE A 100 -5.96 -3.67 -9.79
N ARG A 101 -6.36 -4.03 -11.02
CA ARG A 101 -6.19 -5.37 -11.58
C ARG A 101 -5.15 -5.44 -12.68
N LYS A 102 -4.67 -6.64 -12.98
CA LYS A 102 -4.05 -6.89 -14.29
C LYS A 102 -5.13 -6.76 -15.38
N ALA A 103 -4.73 -6.31 -16.57
CA ALA A 103 -5.67 -6.04 -17.66
C ALA A 103 -6.52 -7.26 -18.06
N GLY A 104 -7.78 -7.00 -18.43
CA GLY A 104 -8.72 -8.00 -18.93
C GLY A 104 -9.51 -8.75 -17.85
N HIS A 105 -9.48 -8.27 -16.60
CA HIS A 105 -10.15 -8.93 -15.48
C HIS A 105 -11.33 -8.14 -14.89
N LEU A 106 -11.47 -6.85 -15.22
CA LEU A 106 -12.63 -6.04 -14.87
C LEU A 106 -13.67 -6.07 -16.00
N CYS A 107 -14.94 -6.31 -15.65
CA CYS A 107 -16.06 -6.36 -16.60
C CYS A 107 -16.80 -5.02 -16.75
N VAL A 108 -16.09 -3.91 -16.57
CA VAL A 108 -16.62 -2.53 -16.58
C VAL A 108 -15.72 -1.64 -17.42
N GLN A 109 -16.10 -0.37 -17.61
CA GLN A 109 -15.22 0.62 -18.23
C GLN A 109 -13.97 0.83 -17.38
N THR A 110 -12.80 0.78 -17.99
CA THR A 110 -11.51 0.90 -17.31
C THR A 110 -10.59 1.92 -17.98
N VAL A 111 -9.68 2.48 -17.18
CA VAL A 111 -8.42 3.05 -17.67
C VAL A 111 -7.30 2.06 -17.43
N ALA A 112 -6.30 2.07 -18.31
CA ALA A 112 -5.21 1.12 -18.30
C ALA A 112 -3.86 1.83 -18.31
N GLN A 113 -2.87 1.24 -17.64
CA GLN A 113 -1.52 1.78 -17.52
C GLN A 113 -0.50 0.65 -17.76
N PRO A 114 0.34 0.75 -18.80
CA PRO A 114 1.45 -0.18 -18.99
C PRO A 114 2.53 0.03 -17.93
N TYR A 115 3.21 -1.06 -17.60
CA TYR A 115 4.36 -1.10 -16.70
C TYR A 115 5.30 -2.25 -17.05
N THR A 116 6.57 -2.11 -16.69
CA THR A 116 7.56 -3.18 -16.81
C THR A 116 7.66 -3.93 -15.49
N ASP A 117 7.52 -5.24 -15.52
CA ASP A 117 7.69 -6.08 -14.33
C ASP A 117 9.16 -6.41 -14.05
N TYR A 118 9.40 -7.16 -12.97
CA TYR A 118 10.74 -7.60 -12.57
C TYR A 118 11.44 -8.51 -13.61
N SER A 119 10.71 -9.07 -14.58
CA SER A 119 11.27 -9.89 -15.67
C SER A 119 11.61 -9.07 -16.92
N GLY A 120 11.41 -7.74 -16.89
CA GLY A 120 11.59 -6.86 -18.04
C GLY A 120 10.46 -6.95 -19.06
N ARG A 121 9.36 -7.65 -18.75
CA ARG A 121 8.21 -7.79 -19.65
C ARG A 121 7.23 -6.65 -19.42
N GLU A 122 6.69 -6.13 -20.51
CA GLU A 122 5.59 -5.19 -20.44
C GLU A 122 4.30 -5.93 -20.04
N LYS A 123 3.61 -5.34 -19.07
CA LYS A 123 2.31 -5.77 -18.58
C LYS A 123 1.42 -4.55 -18.46
N VAL A 124 0.12 -4.77 -18.30
CA VAL A 124 -0.86 -3.69 -18.20
C VAL A 124 -1.69 -3.89 -16.94
N MET A 125 -1.86 -2.81 -16.18
CA MET A 125 -2.81 -2.72 -15.08
C MET A 125 -4.04 -1.92 -15.50
N GLU A 126 -5.16 -2.18 -14.86
CA GLU A 126 -6.43 -1.49 -15.10
C GLU A 126 -7.16 -1.18 -13.79
N VAL A 127 -7.96 -0.11 -13.82
CA VAL A 127 -8.89 0.25 -12.75
C VAL A 127 -10.18 0.78 -13.37
N ARG A 128 -11.32 0.55 -12.69
CA ARG A 128 -12.62 1.05 -13.10
C ARG A 128 -12.68 2.58 -13.05
N THR A 129 -13.42 3.20 -13.97
CA THR A 129 -13.46 4.67 -14.14
C THR A 129 -14.55 5.39 -13.36
N ASP A 130 -15.55 4.67 -12.88
CA ASP A 130 -16.77 5.21 -12.27
C ASP A 130 -16.69 5.36 -10.74
N THR A 131 -15.52 5.09 -10.15
CA THR A 131 -15.33 5.15 -8.69
C THR A 131 -14.51 6.36 -8.25
N ILE A 132 -13.47 6.72 -9.02
CA ILE A 132 -12.63 7.88 -8.72
C ILE A 132 -13.14 9.03 -9.58
N SER A 133 -13.71 10.05 -8.94
CA SER A 133 -14.10 11.29 -9.61
C SER A 133 -13.19 12.41 -9.13
N PRO A 134 -12.76 13.33 -10.02
CA PRO A 134 -12.16 14.58 -9.60
C PRO A 134 -13.12 15.25 -8.62
N GLY A 135 -12.67 15.53 -7.39
CA GLY A 135 -13.48 16.34 -6.48
C GLY A 135 -13.80 17.67 -7.16
N GLU A 136 -14.99 18.23 -6.93
CA GLU A 136 -15.22 19.60 -7.36
C GLU A 136 -14.12 20.48 -6.76
N PRO A 137 -13.55 21.42 -7.53
CA PRO A 137 -12.78 22.51 -6.93
C PRO A 137 -13.65 23.09 -5.83
N VAL A 138 -13.08 23.31 -4.63
CA VAL A 138 -13.77 24.05 -3.58
C VAL A 138 -13.93 25.50 -4.07
N GLY A 139 -14.91 25.73 -4.93
CA GLY A 139 -15.35 27.05 -5.33
C GLY A 139 -15.95 27.72 -4.12
N CYS A 140 -15.56 28.96 -3.87
CA CYS A 140 -16.32 29.86 -3.02
C CYS A 140 -17.81 29.66 -3.31
N SER A 141 -18.57 29.20 -2.31
CA SER A 141 -20.00 29.01 -2.45
C SER A 141 -20.63 30.31 -2.99
N PRO A 142 -21.55 30.25 -3.97
CA PRO A 142 -22.34 31.40 -4.39
C PRO A 142 -23.30 31.87 -3.29
N PHE A 143 -23.46 31.11 -2.20
CA PHE A 143 -24.19 31.53 -1.01
C PHE A 143 -23.21 32.05 0.04
N GLY A 144 -23.14 33.38 0.14
CA GLY A 144 -22.40 34.10 1.16
C GLY A 144 -22.79 33.65 2.58
N GLY A 145 -21.96 32.79 3.16
CA GLY A 145 -21.95 32.48 4.59
C GLY A 145 -20.58 32.85 5.13
N LEU A 146 -20.49 34.02 5.77
CA LEU A 146 -19.30 34.56 6.42
C LEU A 146 -18.75 33.53 7.41
N ARG A 147 -17.72 32.76 7.04
CA ARG A 147 -16.92 32.02 8.03
C ARG A 147 -16.13 33.06 8.82
N VAL A 148 -16.47 33.21 10.10
CA VAL A 148 -15.73 34.02 11.06
C VAL A 148 -14.31 33.46 11.15
N TRP A 149 -13.36 34.15 10.56
CA TRP A 149 -11.94 33.89 10.79
C TRP A 149 -11.65 34.32 12.23
N ALA A 150 -11.48 33.35 13.13
CA ALA A 150 -10.90 33.63 14.43
C ALA A 150 -9.52 34.28 14.19
N ARG A 151 -9.36 35.53 14.62
CA ARG A 151 -8.11 36.29 14.50
C ARG A 151 -6.97 35.47 15.14
N GLY A 152 -6.05 34.95 14.33
CA GLY A 152 -4.78 34.38 14.84
C GLY A 152 -4.30 33.06 14.23
N THR A 153 -5.09 32.35 13.42
CA THR A 153 -4.62 31.11 12.77
C THR A 153 -4.15 31.39 11.34
N HIS A 154 -2.86 31.15 11.05
CA HIS A 154 -2.35 31.12 9.68
C HIS A 154 -3.23 30.21 8.80
N PRO A 155 -3.63 30.63 7.58
CA PRO A 155 -4.38 29.77 6.68
C PRO A 155 -3.50 28.58 6.29
N GLN A 156 -3.85 27.40 6.79
CA GLN A 156 -3.30 26.15 6.27
C GLN A 156 -3.84 25.96 4.84
N PRO A 157 -3.02 25.52 3.87
CA PRO A 157 -3.50 25.22 2.53
C PRO A 157 -4.68 24.24 2.59
N LEU A 158 -5.75 24.53 1.87
CA LEU A 158 -6.84 23.57 1.68
C LEU A 158 -6.28 22.30 1.01
N PRO A 159 -6.66 21.11 1.47
CA PRO A 159 -6.22 19.87 0.84
C PRO A 159 -6.67 19.83 -0.62
N PRO A 160 -5.90 19.20 -1.52
CA PRO A 160 -6.27 19.09 -2.93
C PRO A 160 -7.62 18.36 -3.07
N PRO A 161 -8.48 18.79 -4.01
CA PRO A 161 -9.74 18.12 -4.28
C PRO A 161 -9.47 16.72 -4.87
N GLY A 162 -10.29 15.74 -4.48
CA GLY A 162 -10.19 14.35 -4.95
C GLY A 162 -10.34 13.32 -3.83
N LEU A 163 -10.64 12.09 -4.21
CA LEU A 163 -10.69 10.97 -3.27
C LEU A 163 -9.28 10.66 -2.77
N ARG A 164 -9.11 10.60 -1.45
CA ARG A 164 -7.84 10.29 -0.79
C ARG A 164 -7.72 8.78 -0.63
N ILE A 165 -6.81 8.18 -1.40
CA ILE A 165 -6.73 6.73 -1.58
C ILE A 165 -5.42 6.20 -0.99
N LEU A 166 -5.52 5.28 -0.02
CA LEU A 166 -4.39 4.51 0.48
C LEU A 166 -4.14 3.31 -0.45
N LEU A 167 -2.96 3.24 -1.07
CA LEU A 167 -2.56 2.07 -1.85
C LEU A 167 -1.93 1.01 -0.96
N VAL A 168 -2.36 -0.24 -1.11
CA VAL A 168 -1.88 -1.38 -0.33
C VAL A 168 -1.45 -2.52 -1.25
N ASP A 169 -0.27 -3.05 -0.99
CA ASP A 169 0.25 -4.27 -1.63
C ASP A 169 0.99 -5.11 -0.58
N GLN A 170 1.30 -6.37 -0.85
CA GLN A 170 2.20 -7.13 0.03
C GLN A 170 3.66 -6.73 -0.19
N TRP A 171 4.07 -6.52 -1.43
CA TRP A 171 5.50 -6.40 -1.75
C TRP A 171 5.72 -5.44 -2.89
N VAL A 172 6.67 -4.52 -2.72
CA VAL A 172 7.12 -3.63 -3.77
C VAL A 172 8.55 -4.03 -4.12
N GLU A 173 8.70 -4.80 -5.20
CA GLU A 173 10.02 -5.19 -5.72
C GLU A 173 10.66 -4.01 -6.48
N THR A 174 10.51 -3.97 -7.82
CA THR A 174 11.05 -2.89 -8.67
C THR A 174 10.30 -1.57 -8.56
N GLY A 175 9.14 -1.56 -7.91
CA GLY A 175 8.23 -0.42 -7.87
C GLY A 175 7.34 -0.25 -9.12
N GLY A 176 7.53 -1.05 -10.18
CA GLY A 176 6.78 -0.90 -11.44
C GLY A 176 5.26 -0.97 -11.26
N THR A 177 4.77 -2.00 -10.58
CA THR A 177 3.34 -2.22 -10.31
C THR A 177 2.74 -1.09 -9.46
N MET A 178 3.41 -0.73 -8.36
CA MET A 178 2.93 0.33 -7.46
C MET A 178 2.92 1.69 -8.17
N ARG A 179 3.94 2.02 -8.98
CA ARG A 179 3.96 3.25 -9.79
C ARG A 179 2.85 3.30 -10.83
N ALA A 180 2.51 2.16 -11.43
CA ALA A 180 1.38 2.08 -12.36
C ALA A 180 0.06 2.32 -11.66
N ALA A 181 -0.13 1.73 -10.48
CA ALA A 181 -1.31 1.95 -9.63
C ALA A 181 -1.45 3.43 -9.20
N ILE A 182 -0.36 4.06 -8.76
CA ILE A 182 -0.32 5.49 -8.44
C ILE A 182 -0.79 6.33 -9.64
N LYS A 183 -0.20 6.09 -10.83
CA LYS A 183 -0.56 6.82 -12.05
C LYS A 183 -2.04 6.65 -12.41
N LEU A 184 -2.58 5.44 -12.31
CA LEU A 184 -4.00 5.17 -12.60
C LEU A 184 -4.91 5.97 -11.66
N VAL A 185 -4.59 6.01 -10.37
CA VAL A 185 -5.37 6.78 -9.39
C VAL A 185 -5.28 8.27 -9.66
N GLU A 186 -4.07 8.79 -9.86
CA GLU A 186 -3.83 10.22 -10.12
C GLU A 186 -4.47 10.68 -11.44
N GLN A 187 -4.44 9.86 -12.49
CA GLN A 187 -5.10 10.13 -13.78
C GLN A 187 -6.62 10.28 -13.66
N LEU A 188 -7.24 9.59 -12.70
CA LEU A 188 -8.67 9.70 -12.43
C LEU A 188 -9.02 10.84 -11.44
N GLY A 189 -8.02 11.63 -11.03
CA GLY A 189 -8.22 12.73 -10.07
C GLY A 189 -8.25 12.28 -8.61
N GLY A 190 -7.82 11.06 -8.32
CA GLY A 190 -7.58 10.59 -6.96
C GLY A 190 -6.25 11.10 -6.43
N VAL A 191 -6.13 11.14 -5.10
CA VAL A 191 -4.94 11.64 -4.41
C VAL A 191 -4.29 10.48 -3.63
N VAL A 192 -3.07 10.11 -4.01
CA VAL A 192 -2.28 9.09 -3.29
C VAL A 192 -1.30 9.76 -2.31
N ALA A 193 -0.57 10.81 -2.70
CA ALA A 193 0.08 11.77 -1.79
C ALA A 193 0.51 13.04 -2.56
N ALA A 194 0.62 14.17 -1.87
CA ALA A 194 1.31 15.37 -2.36
C ALA A 194 1.97 16.10 -1.16
N PRO A 195 3.06 16.86 -1.38
CA PRO A 195 4.03 17.13 -0.33
C PRO A 195 3.45 17.97 0.82
N LEU A 196 3.82 17.57 2.03
CA LEU A 196 3.60 18.22 3.33
C LEU A 196 2.16 18.32 3.89
N CYS A 197 1.09 18.16 3.11
CA CYS A 197 -0.27 18.40 3.64
C CYS A 197 -1.35 17.37 3.25
N VAL A 198 -1.01 16.26 2.56
CA VAL A 198 -2.01 15.24 2.19
C VAL A 198 -1.93 14.02 3.12
N PRO A 199 -3.04 13.58 3.71
CA PRO A 199 -3.07 12.51 4.70
C PRO A 199 -3.21 11.11 4.06
N THR A 200 -2.47 10.77 3.01
CA THR A 200 -2.51 9.43 2.40
C THR A 200 -1.15 8.99 1.88
N GLY A 201 -1.06 7.75 1.41
CA GLY A 201 0.18 7.25 0.82
C GLY A 201 0.12 5.79 0.40
N VAL A 202 1.22 5.09 0.64
CA VAL A 202 1.44 3.70 0.20
C VAL A 202 1.80 2.83 1.40
N ALA A 203 1.20 1.65 1.50
CA ALA A 203 1.54 0.65 2.50
C ALA A 203 1.91 -0.67 1.84
N ALA A 204 3.01 -1.28 2.26
CA ALA A 204 3.38 -2.63 1.84
C ALA A 204 4.05 -3.42 2.95
N ILE A 205 3.98 -4.76 2.95
CA ILE A 205 4.72 -5.54 3.96
C ILE A 205 6.22 -5.23 3.84
N CYS A 206 6.74 -5.27 2.60
CA CYS A 206 8.12 -4.91 2.28
C CYS A 206 8.16 -3.98 1.08
N MET A 207 9.00 -2.95 1.18
CA MET A 207 9.35 -2.06 0.07
C MET A 207 10.86 -2.09 -0.11
N GLU A 208 11.33 -2.65 -1.23
CA GLU A 208 12.77 -2.78 -1.49
C GLU A 208 13.40 -1.43 -1.83
N ASN A 209 14.68 -1.26 -1.52
CA ASN A 209 15.45 -0.06 -1.89
C ASN A 209 15.91 -0.05 -3.36
N SER A 210 15.06 -0.58 -4.25
CA SER A 210 15.20 -0.48 -5.71
C SER A 210 15.00 0.97 -6.18
N GLU A 211 15.31 1.27 -7.45
CA GLU A 211 15.08 2.62 -8.03
C GLU A 211 13.61 3.06 -7.83
N GLY A 212 12.65 2.18 -8.16
CA GLY A 212 11.23 2.49 -8.00
C GLY A 212 10.79 2.53 -6.55
N GLY A 213 11.32 1.67 -5.67
CA GLY A 213 11.01 1.70 -4.24
C GLY A 213 11.49 2.98 -3.56
N LYS A 214 12.71 3.45 -3.87
CA LYS A 214 13.22 4.76 -3.42
C LYS A 214 12.38 5.91 -3.95
N TRP A 215 12.04 5.88 -5.24
CA TRP A 215 11.19 6.90 -5.86
C TRP A 215 9.85 7.05 -5.13
N ILE A 216 9.24 5.93 -4.70
CA ILE A 216 7.99 5.93 -3.92
C ILE A 216 8.23 6.52 -2.53
N GLN A 217 9.25 6.04 -1.80
CA GLN A 217 9.57 6.49 -0.44
C GLN A 217 9.92 7.99 -0.35
N GLU A 218 10.51 8.56 -1.40
CA GLU A 218 10.86 9.98 -1.48
C GLU A 218 9.65 10.89 -1.73
N ARG A 219 8.57 10.38 -2.35
CA ARG A 219 7.45 11.18 -2.86
C ARG A 219 6.15 10.96 -2.09
N TYR A 220 5.99 9.81 -1.48
CA TYR A 220 4.75 9.40 -0.82
C TYR A 220 5.02 9.05 0.64
N LYS A 221 4.06 9.34 1.50
CA LYS A 221 4.07 8.81 2.86
C LYS A 221 4.00 7.28 2.77
N CYS A 222 4.98 6.59 3.34
CA CYS A 222 5.09 5.14 3.22
C CYS A 222 4.98 4.44 4.57
N SER A 223 4.33 3.28 4.57
CA SER A 223 4.36 2.33 5.68
C SER A 223 4.91 0.99 5.21
N GLN A 224 5.79 0.41 6.02
CA GLN A 224 6.19 -0.99 5.85
C GLN A 224 6.37 -1.74 7.16
N CYS A 225 6.23 -3.06 7.07
CA CYS A 225 6.30 -4.00 8.19
C CYS A 225 7.74 -4.43 8.50
N VAL A 226 8.62 -4.44 7.49
CA VAL A 226 10.01 -4.85 7.64
C VAL A 226 10.78 -3.89 8.56
N PRO A 227 11.34 -4.38 9.69
CA PRO A 227 12.22 -3.60 10.54
C PRO A 227 13.48 -3.15 9.79
N ARG A 228 13.98 -1.93 10.07
CA ARG A 228 15.14 -1.35 9.39
C ARG A 228 16.39 -2.24 9.40
N HIS A 229 16.62 -2.97 10.49
CA HIS A 229 17.77 -3.87 10.61
C HIS A 229 17.64 -5.12 9.72
N LEU A 230 16.42 -5.49 9.30
CA LEU A 230 16.17 -6.58 8.36
C LEU A 230 16.13 -6.13 6.90
N GLN A 231 15.93 -4.83 6.63
CA GLN A 231 15.85 -4.28 5.28
C GLN A 231 16.99 -4.73 4.34
N PRO A 232 18.28 -4.77 4.75
CA PRO A 232 19.36 -5.21 3.87
C PRO A 232 19.24 -6.67 3.40
N HIS A 233 18.41 -7.50 4.03
CA HIS A 233 18.14 -8.86 3.54
C HIS A 233 17.19 -8.88 2.35
N PHE A 234 16.36 -7.86 2.18
CA PHE A 234 15.37 -7.76 1.10
C PHE A 234 15.87 -6.88 -0.06
N ASP A 235 16.80 -5.97 0.18
CA ASP A 235 17.36 -5.07 -0.85
C ASP A 235 18.41 -5.72 -1.78
N GLN A 236 18.73 -7.01 -1.62
CA GLN A 236 19.90 -7.67 -2.25
C GLN A 236 19.73 -8.02 -3.73
N HIS A 237 19.05 -7.17 -4.51
CA HIS A 237 18.67 -7.42 -5.89
C HIS A 237 19.10 -6.29 -6.82
#